data_AF-A0A355DMM2-F1
#
_entry.id   AF-A0A355DMM2-F1
#
_cell.length_a   1.000
_cell.length_b   1.000
_cell.length_c   1.000
_cell.angle_alpha   90.00
_cell.angle_beta   90.00
_cell.angle_gamma   90.00
#
_symmetry.space_group_name_H-M   'P 1'
#
loop_
_entity.id
_entity.type
_entity.pdbx_description
1 polymer ?
#
loop_
_entity_poly.entity_id
_entity_poly.type
_entity_poly.pdbx_seq_one_letter_code
_entity_poly.pdbx_strand_id
1 'polypeptide(L)'
;MKFYIKNSLLILISVLFLVSASLNLFLIQQLREYYLFINAVSLDPLNFQRYPNYEEASLEQNLLETNKTRVVIFGDSRSQAWRNPELNNFEFINRGISGETSSQAFLRFDYHVSYLKPQVIVVQVGGNDLRMLPLPPKERKDIVENCKANIRKIAEKSQDLGSTVILTTIFPLGKRNLPLKDRFRWPNLSDIDKDIEDVNSYIRSLENKDVIIFDAYAVLEENGKTKNAYTKDLLHINSAGYEALNRELVEILQKIEKQNRS
;
A
#
# COMPACT_ATOMS: atom_id res chain seq x y z
N MET A 1 -8.32 -12.39 -63.68
CA MET A 1 -8.01 -13.04 -62.39
C MET A 1 -6.66 -12.59 -61.80
N LYS A 2 -5.53 -12.69 -62.51
CA LYS A 2 -4.19 -12.30 -61.99
C LYS A 2 -4.04 -10.83 -61.54
N PHE A 3 -4.70 -9.88 -62.20
CA PHE A 3 -4.65 -8.45 -61.84
C PHE A 3 -5.35 -8.13 -60.51
N TYR A 4 -6.55 -8.69 -60.30
CA TYR A 4 -7.31 -8.51 -59.05
C TYR A 4 -6.56 -9.09 -57.84
N ILE A 5 -5.93 -10.26 -57.99
CA ILE A 5 -5.15 -10.91 -56.91
C ILE A 5 -3.96 -10.02 -56.49
N LYS A 6 -3.27 -9.37 -57.45
CA LYS A 6 -2.11 -8.51 -57.17
C LYS A 6 -2.49 -7.25 -56.38
N ASN A 7 -3.65 -6.66 -56.68
CA ASN A 7 -4.16 -5.49 -55.96
C ASN A 7 -4.63 -5.84 -54.55
N SER A 8 -5.30 -6.98 -54.37
CA SER A 8 -5.70 -7.48 -53.04
C SER A 8 -4.48 -7.78 -52.16
N LEU A 9 -3.40 -8.36 -52.71
CA LEU A 9 -2.17 -8.62 -51.98
C LEU A 9 -1.47 -7.32 -51.55
N LEU A 10 -1.40 -6.32 -52.42
CA LEU A 10 -0.79 -5.03 -52.09
C LEU A 10 -1.56 -4.30 -50.98
N ILE A 11 -2.90 -4.33 -51.03
CA ILE A 11 -3.75 -3.77 -49.97
C ILE A 11 -3.48 -4.49 -48.64
N LEU A 12 -3.43 -5.83 -48.65
CA LEU A 12 -3.15 -6.61 -47.45
C LEU A 12 -1.78 -6.25 -46.84
N ILE A 13 -0.73 -6.15 -47.65
CA ILE A 13 0.62 -5.76 -47.19
C ILE A 13 0.59 -4.35 -46.59
N SER A 14 -0.07 -3.39 -47.24
CA SER A 14 -0.20 -2.01 -46.72
C SER A 14 -0.94 -1.97 -45.38
N VAL A 15 -2.01 -2.75 -45.23
CA VAL A 15 -2.75 -2.87 -43.96
C VAL A 15 -1.86 -3.49 -42.87
N LEU A 16 -1.15 -4.57 -43.16
CA LEU A 16 -0.23 -5.21 -42.20
C LEU A 16 0.90 -4.25 -41.78
N PHE A 17 1.45 -3.47 -42.72
CA PHE A 17 2.45 -2.46 -42.43
C PHE A 17 1.90 -1.36 -41.51
N LEU A 18 0.70 -0.83 -41.79
CA LEU A 18 0.07 0.19 -40.94
C LEU A 18 -0.24 -0.32 -39.54
N VAL A 19 -0.70 -1.57 -39.41
CA VAL A 19 -0.92 -2.22 -38.11
C VAL A 19 0.40 -2.36 -37.36
N SER A 20 1.45 -2.84 -38.02
CA SER A 20 2.79 -2.96 -37.42
C SER A 20 3.35 -1.61 -36.99
N ALA A 21 3.26 -0.58 -37.83
CA ALA A 21 3.70 0.78 -37.51
C ALA A 21 2.93 1.36 -36.32
N SER A 22 1.61 1.20 -36.29
CA SER A 22 0.77 1.66 -35.16
C SER A 22 1.11 0.94 -33.86
N LEU A 23 1.34 -0.38 -33.92
CA LEU A 23 1.77 -1.16 -32.76
C LEU A 23 3.15 -0.72 -32.26
N ASN A 24 4.10 -0.46 -33.16
CA ASN A 24 5.42 0.05 -32.80
C ASN A 24 5.36 1.43 -32.13
N LEU A 25 4.53 2.35 -32.65
CA LEU A 25 4.32 3.66 -32.02
C LEU A 25 3.73 3.53 -30.63
N PHE A 26 2.72 2.66 -30.46
CA PHE A 26 2.14 2.34 -29.15
C PHE A 26 3.19 1.78 -28.19
N LEU A 27 4.03 0.84 -28.64
CA LEU A 27 5.10 0.26 -27.82
C LEU A 27 6.18 1.29 -27.43
N ILE A 28 6.56 2.19 -28.35
CA ILE A 28 7.49 3.30 -28.05
C ILE A 28 6.91 4.24 -27.01
N GLN A 29 5.61 4.56 -27.10
CA GLN A 29 4.93 5.37 -26.10
C GLN A 29 4.96 4.70 -24.72
N GLN A 30 4.60 3.41 -24.64
CA GLN A 30 4.68 2.64 -23.40
C GLN A 30 6.11 2.58 -22.85
N LEU A 31 7.12 2.36 -23.70
CA LEU A 31 8.52 2.33 -23.29
C LEU A 31 8.97 3.68 -22.72
N ARG A 32 8.56 4.79 -23.35
CA ARG A 32 8.84 6.14 -22.88
C ARG A 32 8.23 6.38 -21.50
N GLU A 33 7.00 5.95 -21.27
CA GLU A 33 6.34 6.05 -19.96
C GLU A 33 7.11 5.27 -18.89
N TYR A 34 7.52 4.02 -19.18
CA TYR A 34 8.34 3.24 -18.24
C TYR A 34 9.71 3.87 -17.99
N TYR A 35 10.36 4.40 -19.03
CA TYR A 35 11.64 5.10 -18.89
C TYR A 35 11.52 6.32 -17.97
N LEU A 36 10.51 7.16 -18.18
CA LEU A 36 10.26 8.32 -17.33
C LEU A 36 9.92 7.90 -15.89
N PHE A 37 9.12 6.85 -15.72
CA PHE A 37 8.78 6.31 -14.40
C PHE A 37 10.03 5.82 -13.64
N ILE A 38 10.91 5.05 -14.28
CA ILE A 38 12.16 4.57 -13.66
C ILE A 38 13.07 5.74 -13.28
N ASN A 39 13.20 6.75 -14.15
CA ASN A 39 14.00 7.94 -13.84
C ASN A 39 13.40 8.74 -12.69
N ALA A 40 12.07 8.89 -12.64
CA ALA A 40 11.40 9.55 -11.52
C ALA A 40 11.65 8.84 -10.19
N VAL A 41 11.55 7.50 -10.17
CA VAL A 41 11.89 6.69 -8.99
C VAL A 41 13.37 6.81 -8.62
N SER A 42 14.26 6.99 -9.60
CA SER A 42 15.70 7.17 -9.33
C SER A 42 16.01 8.52 -8.69
N LEU A 43 15.21 9.55 -8.95
CA LEU A 43 15.38 10.90 -8.38
C LEU A 43 14.89 10.98 -6.94
N ASP A 44 13.77 10.34 -6.62
CA ASP A 44 13.17 10.34 -5.28
C ASP A 44 12.64 8.94 -4.91
N PRO A 45 13.53 7.98 -4.61
CA PRO A 45 13.14 6.58 -4.38
C PRO A 45 12.30 6.37 -3.10
N LEU A 46 12.30 7.36 -2.21
CA LEU A 46 11.59 7.36 -0.93
C LEU A 46 10.42 8.36 -0.89
N ASN A 47 10.13 9.04 -1.99
CA ASN A 47 9.06 10.02 -2.11
C ASN A 47 9.11 11.13 -1.04
N PHE A 48 10.29 11.62 -0.67
CA PHE A 48 10.44 12.72 0.30
C PHE A 48 9.72 14.00 -0.15
N GLN A 49 9.57 14.21 -1.46
CA GLN A 49 8.88 15.38 -1.99
C GLN A 49 7.35 15.21 -2.04
N ARG A 50 6.82 14.03 -1.73
CA ARG A 50 5.38 13.73 -1.81
C ARG A 50 4.56 14.53 -0.81
N TYR A 51 5.09 14.72 0.38
CA TYR A 51 4.52 15.54 1.43
C TYR A 51 5.56 16.59 1.77
N PRO A 52 5.57 17.75 1.09
CA PRO A 52 6.49 18.81 1.44
C PRO A 52 6.30 19.15 2.92
N ASN A 53 7.42 19.38 3.63
CA ASN A 53 7.39 19.79 5.03
C ASN A 53 6.55 21.06 5.14
N TYR A 54 5.31 20.90 5.59
CA TYR A 54 4.45 21.99 6.00
C TYR A 54 5.17 22.66 7.16
N GLU A 55 5.64 23.89 6.96
CA GLU A 55 6.60 24.58 7.83
C GLU A 55 6.35 24.33 9.31
N GLU A 56 7.42 24.03 10.05
CA GLU A 56 7.45 23.77 11.51
C GLU A 56 6.63 24.81 12.31
N ALA A 57 6.51 26.04 11.82
CA ALA A 57 5.72 27.12 12.43
C ALA A 57 4.20 26.89 12.45
N SER A 58 3.65 26.17 11.47
CA SER A 58 2.20 25.94 11.34
C SER A 58 1.69 24.78 12.20
N LEU A 59 2.54 23.78 12.47
CA LEU A 59 2.22 22.63 13.31
C LEU A 59 2.29 22.98 14.79
N GLU A 60 3.25 23.81 15.23
CA GLU A 60 3.31 24.27 16.63
C GLU A 60 2.12 25.17 17.01
N GLN A 61 1.66 26.04 16.10
CA GLN A 61 0.44 26.83 16.33
C GLN A 61 -0.84 25.96 16.38
N ASN A 62 -0.99 24.98 15.47
CA ASN A 62 -2.16 24.08 15.47
C ASN A 62 -2.18 23.08 16.65
N LEU A 63 -1.00 22.73 17.18
CA LEU A 63 -0.85 21.83 18.34
C LEU A 63 -1.34 22.45 19.65
N LEU A 64 -1.21 23.77 19.80
CA LEU A 64 -1.68 24.50 20.99
C LEU A 64 -3.18 24.77 20.95
N GLU A 65 -3.79 24.77 19.77
CA GLU A 65 -5.20 25.15 19.58
C GLU A 65 -6.16 23.95 19.49
N THR A 66 -5.68 22.75 19.17
CA THR A 66 -6.55 21.57 19.04
C THR A 66 -6.29 20.59 20.19
N ASN A 67 -7.22 20.52 21.15
CA ASN A 67 -7.22 19.53 22.24
C ASN A 67 -7.55 18.11 21.72
N LYS A 68 -6.95 17.73 20.57
CA LYS A 68 -7.23 16.52 19.79
C LYS A 68 -6.04 15.57 19.82
N THR A 69 -6.35 14.27 19.78
CA THR A 69 -5.34 13.22 19.62
C THR A 69 -4.95 13.11 18.15
N ARG A 70 -3.68 13.32 17.81
CA ARG A 70 -3.17 13.18 16.45
C ARG A 70 -2.88 11.72 16.13
N VAL A 71 -3.52 11.26 15.06
CA VAL A 71 -3.37 9.92 14.50
C VAL A 71 -2.71 10.02 13.14
N VAL A 72 -1.55 9.40 12.96
CA VAL A 72 -0.89 9.30 11.66
C VAL A 72 -1.18 7.94 11.04
N ILE A 73 -1.80 7.91 9.87
CA ILE A 73 -1.92 6.68 9.07
C ILE A 73 -0.71 6.62 8.14
N PHE A 74 0.13 5.61 8.32
CA PHE A 74 1.41 5.46 7.65
C PHE A 74 1.48 4.18 6.82
N GLY A 75 2.18 4.22 5.69
CA GLY A 75 2.51 3.02 4.91
C GLY A 75 2.26 3.14 3.41
N ASP A 76 1.67 2.11 2.80
CA ASP A 76 1.64 1.95 1.34
C ASP A 76 0.38 2.49 0.64
N SER A 77 0.04 1.98 -0.55
CA SER A 77 -1.16 2.35 -1.30
C SER A 77 -2.46 2.14 -0.53
N ARG A 78 -2.49 1.17 0.39
CA ARG A 78 -3.66 0.89 1.25
C ARG A 78 -3.83 2.00 2.29
N SER A 79 -2.74 2.44 2.90
CA SER A 79 -2.75 3.64 3.75
C SER A 79 -3.17 4.86 2.93
N GLN A 80 -2.62 5.07 1.73
CA GLN A 80 -2.93 6.24 0.90
C GLN A 80 -4.43 6.32 0.55
N ALA A 81 -5.05 5.18 0.27
CA ALA A 81 -6.47 5.10 -0.07
C ALA A 81 -7.39 5.08 1.17
N TRP A 82 -6.83 4.98 2.37
CA TRP A 82 -7.60 4.93 3.62
C TRP A 82 -8.20 6.29 3.93
N ARG A 83 -9.53 6.41 3.73
CA ARG A 83 -10.27 7.59 4.15
C ARG A 83 -10.47 7.56 5.66
N ASN A 84 -9.94 8.57 6.35
CA ASN A 84 -10.01 8.68 7.81
C ASN A 84 -11.47 8.71 8.30
N PRO A 85 -11.78 8.13 9.47
CA PRO A 85 -13.07 8.35 10.11
C PRO A 85 -13.18 9.80 10.62
N GLU A 86 -14.40 10.33 10.67
CA GLU A 86 -14.67 11.67 11.18
C GLU A 86 -14.94 11.60 12.69
N LEU A 87 -13.92 11.90 13.50
CA LEU A 87 -14.01 11.93 14.96
C LEU A 87 -13.57 13.29 15.50
N ASN A 88 -14.44 13.97 16.25
CA ASN A 88 -14.17 15.33 16.72
C ASN A 88 -12.92 15.46 17.62
N ASN A 89 -12.61 14.43 18.39
CA ASN A 89 -11.48 14.41 19.33
C ASN A 89 -10.15 13.97 18.69
N PHE A 90 -10.15 13.65 17.39
CA PHE A 90 -8.97 13.15 16.70
C PHE A 90 -8.63 14.03 15.49
N GLU A 91 -7.35 14.20 15.24
CA GLU A 91 -6.81 14.79 14.02
C GLU A 91 -6.11 13.68 13.24
N PHE A 92 -6.56 13.39 12.02
CA PHE A 92 -5.94 12.35 11.20
C PHE A 92 -5.04 12.96 10.13
N ILE A 93 -3.80 12.49 10.07
CA ILE A 93 -2.83 12.85 9.04
C ILE A 93 -2.43 11.58 8.28
N ASN A 94 -2.70 11.56 6.97
CA ASN A 94 -2.35 10.41 6.13
C ASN A 94 -0.98 10.61 5.46
N ARG A 95 -0.10 9.62 5.59
CA ARG A 95 1.27 9.54 5.06
C ARG A 95 1.50 8.26 4.25
N GLY A 96 0.43 7.71 3.67
CA GLY A 96 0.46 6.55 2.78
C GLY A 96 0.94 6.88 1.37
N ILE A 97 1.83 6.06 0.79
CA ILE A 97 2.36 6.29 -0.56
C ILE A 97 2.22 5.04 -1.42
N SER A 98 1.62 5.21 -2.58
CA SER A 98 1.31 4.11 -3.49
C SER A 98 2.55 3.42 -4.03
N GLY A 99 2.52 2.09 -4.01
CA GLY A 99 3.55 1.24 -4.62
C GLY A 99 4.77 0.98 -3.74
N GLU A 100 4.88 1.61 -2.57
CA GLU A 100 6.02 1.43 -1.68
C GLU A 100 6.02 0.09 -0.94
N THR A 101 7.23 -0.43 -0.75
CA THR A 101 7.53 -1.60 0.10
C THR A 101 7.75 -1.20 1.56
N SER A 102 7.78 -2.18 2.46
CA SER A 102 8.14 -1.98 3.87
C SER A 102 9.52 -1.34 4.04
N SER A 103 10.48 -1.64 3.16
CA SER A 103 11.83 -1.05 3.17
C SER A 103 11.79 0.46 2.91
N GLN A 104 11.03 0.89 1.91
CA GLN A 104 10.89 2.32 1.59
C GLN A 104 10.15 3.05 2.71
N ALA A 105 9.06 2.46 3.22
CA ALA A 105 8.32 3.01 4.35
C ALA A 105 9.22 3.16 5.59
N PHE A 106 9.99 2.12 5.94
CA PHE A 106 10.94 2.19 7.06
C PHE A 106 11.96 3.33 6.89
N LEU A 107 12.58 3.43 5.71
CA LEU A 107 13.62 4.42 5.45
C LEU A 107 13.11 5.87 5.45
N ARG A 108 11.84 6.11 5.13
CA ARG A 108 11.24 7.46 5.14
C ARG A 108 10.49 7.82 6.41
N PHE A 109 10.43 6.91 7.39
CA PHE A 109 9.62 7.10 8.58
C PHE A 109 9.93 8.42 9.30
N ASP A 110 11.20 8.69 9.57
CA ASP A 110 11.60 9.88 10.35
C ASP A 110 11.19 11.18 9.65
N TYR A 111 11.43 11.25 8.34
CA TYR A 111 11.10 12.41 7.52
C TYR A 111 9.59 12.63 7.41
N HIS A 112 8.77 11.58 7.36
CA HIS A 112 7.34 11.70 7.12
C HIS A 112 6.48 11.75 8.39
N VAL A 113 6.99 11.24 9.53
CA VAL A 113 6.19 10.97 10.73
C VAL A 113 6.69 11.71 11.96
N SER A 114 8.01 11.75 12.21
CA SER A 114 8.54 12.20 13.51
C SER A 114 8.17 13.65 13.84
N TYR A 115 8.29 14.55 12.87
CA TYR A 115 7.97 15.98 13.05
C TYR A 115 6.48 16.24 13.30
N LEU A 116 5.60 15.28 12.99
CA LEU A 116 4.17 15.40 13.23
C LEU A 116 3.81 15.20 14.71
N LYS A 117 4.75 14.77 15.56
CA LYS A 117 4.52 14.50 17.00
C LYS A 117 3.23 13.69 17.24
N PRO A 118 3.04 12.52 16.57
CA PRO A 118 1.81 11.76 16.69
C PRO A 118 1.65 11.13 18.08
N GLN A 119 0.43 11.12 18.61
CA GLN A 119 0.10 10.30 19.79
C GLN A 119 -0.25 8.87 19.39
N VAL A 120 -0.79 8.66 18.18
CA VAL A 120 -1.13 7.32 17.65
C VAL A 120 -0.60 7.19 16.23
N ILE A 121 -0.01 6.04 15.89
CA ILE A 121 0.43 5.72 14.53
C ILE A 121 -0.23 4.42 14.08
N VAL A 122 -1.01 4.47 13.00
CA VAL A 122 -1.58 3.29 12.33
C VAL A 122 -0.67 2.89 11.18
N VAL A 123 -0.12 1.68 11.20
CA VAL A 123 0.84 1.20 10.20
C VAL A 123 0.21 0.11 9.32
N GLN A 124 0.18 0.36 8.01
CA GLN A 124 -0.18 -0.62 6.99
C GLN A 124 0.88 -0.68 5.87
N VAL A 125 1.71 -1.72 5.91
CA VAL A 125 2.79 -2.01 4.95
C VAL A 125 2.90 -3.51 4.67
N GLY A 126 3.72 -3.90 3.69
CA GLY A 126 4.11 -5.30 3.44
C GLY A 126 3.37 -5.93 2.26
N GLY A 127 2.20 -5.43 1.89
CA GLY A 127 1.44 -5.97 0.76
C GLY A 127 2.17 -5.81 -0.58
N ASN A 128 3.02 -4.79 -0.75
CA ASN A 128 3.84 -4.62 -1.96
C ASN A 128 5.12 -5.47 -1.97
N ASP A 129 5.69 -5.78 -0.80
CA ASP A 129 6.84 -6.67 -0.66
C ASP A 129 6.46 -8.06 -1.19
N LEU A 130 5.32 -8.59 -0.72
CA LEU A 130 4.80 -9.90 -1.11
C LEU A 130 4.26 -9.93 -2.55
N ARG A 131 3.82 -8.77 -3.06
CA ARG A 131 3.41 -8.59 -4.47
C ARG A 131 4.55 -8.84 -5.46
N MET A 132 5.80 -8.59 -5.06
CA MET A 132 6.97 -8.69 -5.95
C MET A 132 7.47 -10.14 -6.14
N LEU A 133 6.97 -11.10 -5.36
CA LEU A 133 7.38 -12.51 -5.39
C LEU A 133 7.20 -13.25 -6.73
N PRO A 134 6.26 -12.87 -7.63
CA PRO A 134 6.18 -13.44 -8.98
C PRO A 134 7.33 -13.07 -9.92
N LEU A 135 8.20 -12.11 -9.55
CA LEU A 135 9.45 -11.83 -10.27
C LEU A 135 10.47 -12.96 -10.01
N PRO A 136 11.41 -13.27 -10.92
CA PRO A 136 12.35 -14.39 -10.78
C PRO A 136 13.04 -14.36 -9.41
N PRO A 137 12.79 -15.33 -8.51
CA PRO A 137 13.27 -15.24 -7.14
C PRO A 137 14.70 -15.75 -7.09
N LYS A 138 15.63 -14.92 -6.59
CA LYS A 138 16.81 -15.47 -5.92
C LYS A 138 16.48 -15.82 -4.47
N GLU A 139 15.56 -15.09 -3.80
CA GLU A 139 15.49 -15.05 -2.33
C GLU A 139 14.07 -14.71 -1.78
N ARG A 140 13.02 -15.50 -2.09
CA ARG A 140 11.63 -15.30 -1.55
C ARG A 140 11.62 -15.21 -0.01
N LYS A 141 12.40 -16.07 0.64
CA LYS A 141 12.53 -16.09 2.11
C LYS A 141 13.08 -14.76 2.63
N ASP A 142 14.11 -14.21 1.99
CA ASP A 142 14.70 -12.96 2.46
C ASP A 142 13.77 -11.77 2.26
N ILE A 143 12.91 -11.79 1.23
CA ILE A 143 11.85 -10.77 1.07
C ILE A 143 10.89 -10.82 2.27
N VAL A 144 10.41 -12.01 2.64
CA VAL A 144 9.47 -12.18 3.77
C VAL A 144 10.13 -11.77 5.10
N GLU A 145 11.35 -12.22 5.35
CA GLU A 145 12.08 -11.89 6.58
C GLU A 145 12.46 -10.40 6.65
N ASN A 146 12.84 -9.78 5.54
CA ASN A 146 13.05 -8.33 5.47
C ASN A 146 11.76 -7.56 5.73
N CYS A 147 10.63 -8.01 5.19
CA CYS A 147 9.33 -7.42 5.44
C CYS A 147 8.98 -7.46 6.95
N LYS A 148 9.13 -8.62 7.59
CA LYS A 148 8.95 -8.79 9.04
C LYS A 148 9.88 -7.87 9.84
N ALA A 149 11.16 -7.84 9.48
CA ALA A 149 12.15 -6.99 10.15
C ALA A 149 11.82 -5.50 10.03
N ASN A 150 11.40 -5.03 8.85
CA ASN A 150 11.02 -3.63 8.63
C ASN A 150 9.76 -3.25 9.40
N ILE A 151 8.74 -4.12 9.44
CA ILE A 151 7.53 -3.88 10.25
C ILE A 151 7.88 -3.71 11.73
N ARG A 152 8.70 -4.61 12.27
CA ARG A 152 9.18 -4.49 13.66
C ARG A 152 9.93 -3.18 13.89
N LYS A 153 10.85 -2.81 13.01
CA LYS A 153 11.61 -1.55 13.13
C LYS A 153 10.74 -0.31 13.04
N ILE A 154 9.69 -0.31 12.20
CA ILE A 154 8.72 0.79 12.14
C ILE A 154 7.94 0.88 13.47
N ALA A 155 7.54 -0.25 14.05
CA ALA A 155 6.88 -0.29 15.35
C ALA A 155 7.81 0.26 16.45
N GLU A 156 9.05 -0.20 16.51
CA GLU A 156 10.07 0.28 17.46
C GLU A 156 10.29 1.80 17.33
N LYS A 157 10.49 2.31 16.10
CA LYS A 157 10.61 3.76 15.86
C LYS A 157 9.37 4.54 16.28
N SER A 158 8.19 3.97 16.13
CA SER A 158 6.93 4.60 16.55
C SER A 158 6.84 4.66 18.08
N GLN A 159 7.29 3.61 18.78
CA GLN A 159 7.37 3.58 20.24
C GLN A 159 8.43 4.56 20.77
N ASP A 160 9.56 4.71 20.08
CA ASP A 160 10.61 5.69 20.43
C ASP A 160 10.11 7.15 20.39
N LEU A 161 9.07 7.43 19.60
CA LEU A 161 8.37 8.72 19.59
C LEU A 161 7.37 8.88 20.76
N GLY A 162 7.18 7.85 21.58
CA GLY A 162 6.17 7.80 22.64
C GLY A 162 4.74 7.60 22.11
N SER A 163 4.57 7.22 20.83
CA SER A 163 3.26 6.99 20.24
C SER A 163 2.72 5.60 20.57
N THR A 164 1.41 5.48 20.74
CA THR A 164 0.73 4.19 20.68
C THR A 164 0.73 3.70 19.23
N VAL A 165 1.20 2.48 18.99
CA VAL A 165 1.27 1.88 17.66
C VAL A 165 0.05 1.00 17.43
N ILE A 166 -0.62 1.18 16.30
CA ILE A 166 -1.65 0.26 15.80
C ILE A 166 -1.07 -0.41 14.55
N LEU A 167 -0.60 -1.66 14.69
CA LEU A 167 -0.13 -2.46 13.56
C LEU A 167 -1.32 -3.17 12.92
N THR A 168 -1.55 -2.92 11.63
CA THR A 168 -2.59 -3.63 10.89
C THR A 168 -2.01 -4.90 10.26
N THR A 169 -2.76 -6.00 10.28
CA THR A 169 -2.42 -7.15 9.43
C THR A 169 -2.52 -6.78 7.94
N ILE A 170 -1.67 -7.38 7.12
CA ILE A 170 -1.71 -7.25 5.65
C ILE A 170 -3.06 -7.77 5.17
N PHE A 171 -3.71 -7.03 4.28
CA PHE A 171 -5.02 -7.40 3.74
C PHE A 171 -4.96 -8.71 2.92
N PRO A 172 -6.06 -9.50 2.87
CA PRO A 172 -6.16 -10.64 1.98
C PRO A 172 -6.11 -10.21 0.51
N LEU A 173 -5.74 -11.15 -0.37
CA LEU A 173 -5.86 -10.95 -1.81
C LEU A 173 -7.32 -11.03 -2.25
N GLY A 174 -7.71 -10.17 -3.20
CA GLY A 174 -8.99 -10.25 -3.87
C GLY A 174 -9.14 -11.52 -4.73
N LYS A 175 -10.38 -11.84 -5.11
CA LYS A 175 -10.64 -12.92 -6.08
C LYS A 175 -10.13 -12.52 -7.47
N ARG A 176 -9.72 -13.54 -8.24
CA ARG A 176 -9.04 -13.40 -9.53
C ARG A 176 -9.98 -12.91 -10.65
N ASN A 177 -10.34 -11.62 -10.63
CA ASN A 177 -10.99 -10.92 -11.75
C ASN A 177 -9.98 -10.11 -12.58
N LEU A 178 -8.76 -10.63 -12.71
CA LEU A 178 -7.72 -9.99 -13.52
C LEU A 178 -7.89 -10.33 -15.00
N PRO A 179 -7.77 -9.34 -15.92
CA PRO A 179 -7.75 -9.60 -17.35
C PRO A 179 -6.60 -10.54 -17.73
N LEU A 180 -6.77 -11.33 -18.80
CA LEU A 180 -5.84 -12.40 -19.23
C LEU A 180 -4.35 -12.00 -19.22
N LYS A 181 -4.04 -10.74 -19.56
CA LYS A 181 -2.69 -10.17 -19.56
C LYS A 181 -1.97 -10.25 -18.21
N ASP A 182 -2.70 -10.14 -17.10
CA ASP A 182 -2.12 -10.12 -15.76
C ASP A 182 -2.01 -11.53 -15.17
N ARG A 183 -2.67 -12.53 -15.78
CA ARG A 183 -2.57 -13.95 -15.38
C ARG A 183 -1.18 -14.53 -15.62
N PHE A 184 -0.46 -14.06 -16.64
CA PHE A 184 0.91 -14.46 -16.92
C PHE A 184 1.93 -13.85 -15.96
N ARG A 185 1.59 -12.71 -15.34
CA ARG A 185 2.50 -12.01 -14.43
C ARG A 185 2.56 -12.65 -13.04
N TRP A 186 1.55 -13.44 -12.66
CA TRP A 186 1.36 -13.97 -11.31
C TRP A 186 0.98 -15.47 -11.37
N PRO A 187 1.96 -16.35 -11.62
CA PRO A 187 1.68 -17.77 -11.84
C PRO A 187 1.25 -18.51 -10.56
N ASN A 188 1.73 -18.10 -9.37
CA ASN A 188 1.43 -18.78 -8.11
C ASN A 188 0.93 -17.82 -7.01
N LEU A 189 -0.38 -17.54 -7.00
CA LEU A 189 -1.03 -16.75 -5.95
C LEU A 189 -1.09 -17.46 -4.60
N SER A 190 -1.12 -18.80 -4.60
CA SER A 190 -1.25 -19.59 -3.36
C SER A 190 -0.03 -19.47 -2.46
N ASP A 191 1.15 -19.27 -3.04
CA ASP A 191 2.37 -19.01 -2.27
C ASP A 191 2.33 -17.62 -1.63
N ILE A 192 1.75 -16.62 -2.30
CA ILE A 192 1.60 -15.28 -1.75
C ILE A 192 0.60 -15.28 -0.59
N ASP A 193 -0.51 -16.02 -0.71
CA ASP A 193 -1.46 -16.16 0.39
C ASP A 193 -0.80 -16.74 1.66
N LYS A 194 0.08 -17.75 1.49
CA LYS A 194 0.84 -18.33 2.60
C LYS A 194 1.82 -17.32 3.21
N ASP A 195 2.49 -16.51 2.39
CA ASP A 195 3.40 -15.49 2.91
C ASP A 195 2.66 -14.36 3.63
N ILE A 196 1.48 -13.99 3.14
CA ILE A 196 0.61 -13.03 3.85
C ILE A 196 0.27 -13.58 5.23
N GLU A 197 -0.13 -14.86 5.33
CA GLU A 197 -0.45 -15.46 6.62
C GLU A 197 0.77 -15.58 7.54
N ASP A 198 1.95 -15.91 7.00
CA ASP A 198 3.20 -15.95 7.75
C ASP A 198 3.59 -14.58 8.32
N VAL A 199 3.54 -13.54 7.50
CA VAL A 199 3.80 -12.16 7.96
C VAL A 199 2.71 -11.68 8.92
N ASN A 200 1.43 -12.01 8.69
CA ASN A 200 0.34 -11.64 9.60
C ASN A 200 0.45 -12.33 10.95
N SER A 201 0.85 -13.60 10.98
CA SER A 201 1.15 -14.32 12.22
C SER A 201 2.29 -13.66 12.98
N TYR A 202 3.34 -13.21 12.27
CA TYR A 202 4.40 -12.43 12.89
C TYR A 202 3.92 -11.07 13.42
N ILE A 203 3.11 -10.32 12.66
CA ILE A 203 2.52 -9.05 13.12
C ILE A 203 1.74 -9.27 14.42
N ARG A 204 0.89 -10.29 14.48
CA ARG A 204 0.12 -10.62 15.69
C ARG A 204 1.03 -10.90 16.90
N SER A 205 2.21 -11.47 16.68
CA SER A 205 3.18 -11.75 17.75
C SER A 205 3.89 -10.51 18.32
N LEU A 206 3.79 -9.35 17.65
CA LEU A 206 4.42 -8.10 18.09
C LEU A 206 3.61 -7.35 19.15
N GLU A 207 2.41 -7.83 19.51
CA GLU A 207 1.55 -7.20 20.50
C GLU A 207 2.29 -7.01 21.83
N ASN A 208 2.20 -5.80 22.38
CA ASN A 208 2.73 -5.46 23.69
C ASN A 208 1.99 -4.24 24.25
N LYS A 209 2.45 -3.70 25.38
CA LYS A 209 1.76 -2.60 26.07
C LYS A 209 1.54 -1.34 25.22
N ASP A 210 2.43 -1.05 24.26
CA ASP A 210 2.35 0.14 23.41
C ASP A 210 2.07 -0.20 21.92
N VAL A 211 1.91 -1.49 21.60
CA VAL A 211 1.63 -2.00 20.25
C VAL A 211 0.33 -2.80 20.26
N ILE A 212 -0.70 -2.20 19.68
CA ILE A 212 -2.03 -2.79 19.48
C ILE A 212 -2.07 -3.45 18.10
N ILE A 213 -2.59 -4.67 18.04
CA ILE A 213 -2.79 -5.37 16.77
C ILE A 213 -4.22 -5.13 16.27
N PHE A 214 -4.35 -4.53 15.09
CA PHE A 214 -5.61 -4.43 14.38
C PHE A 214 -5.66 -5.50 13.28
N ASP A 215 -6.39 -6.58 13.53
CA ASP A 215 -6.52 -7.69 12.56
C ASP A 215 -7.47 -7.34 11.38
N ALA A 216 -7.01 -6.43 10.53
CA ALA A 216 -7.70 -6.02 9.31
C ALA A 216 -7.96 -7.18 8.34
N TYR A 217 -7.08 -8.19 8.32
CA TYR A 217 -7.26 -9.41 7.52
C TYR A 217 -8.58 -10.10 7.88
N ALA A 218 -8.82 -10.36 9.17
CA ALA A 218 -10.04 -11.01 9.63
C ALA A 218 -11.32 -10.21 9.31
N VAL A 219 -11.25 -8.87 9.34
CA VAL A 219 -12.40 -8.01 8.97
C VAL A 219 -12.75 -8.16 7.49
N LEU A 220 -11.74 -8.26 6.63
CA LEU A 220 -11.88 -8.20 5.18
C LEU A 220 -12.06 -9.57 4.53
N GLU A 221 -11.67 -10.65 5.20
CA GLU A 221 -11.53 -11.98 4.62
C GLU A 221 -12.84 -12.80 4.64
N GLU A 222 -13.04 -13.57 3.57
CA GLU A 222 -14.01 -14.66 3.42
C GLU A 222 -13.40 -15.76 2.52
N ASN A 223 -13.21 -16.95 3.09
CA ASN A 223 -12.58 -18.12 2.46
C ASN A 223 -11.16 -17.88 1.90
N GLY A 224 -10.29 -17.25 2.70
CA GLY A 224 -8.90 -16.89 2.39
C GLY A 224 -8.75 -15.75 1.39
N LYS A 225 -9.83 -15.03 1.06
CA LYS A 225 -9.85 -13.95 0.07
C LYS A 225 -10.62 -12.75 0.57
N THR A 226 -10.36 -11.58 -0.01
CA THR A 226 -11.18 -10.40 0.26
C THR A 226 -12.64 -10.68 -0.08
N LYS A 227 -13.56 -10.36 0.84
CA LYS A 227 -15.00 -10.37 0.60
C LYS A 227 -15.33 -9.65 -0.70
N ASN A 228 -16.25 -10.20 -1.48
CA ASN A 228 -16.65 -9.60 -2.76
C ASN A 228 -17.14 -8.16 -2.58
N ALA A 229 -17.90 -7.90 -1.51
CA ALA A 229 -18.43 -6.58 -1.18
C ALA A 229 -17.32 -5.53 -0.92
N TYR A 230 -16.11 -5.96 -0.56
CA TYR A 230 -14.99 -5.09 -0.21
C TYR A 230 -13.90 -5.05 -1.29
N THR A 231 -14.01 -5.86 -2.34
CA THR A 231 -12.94 -6.00 -3.36
C THR A 231 -12.98 -4.83 -4.35
N LYS A 232 -11.82 -4.24 -4.64
CA LYS A 232 -11.61 -3.31 -5.76
C LYS A 232 -10.80 -3.96 -6.88
N ASP A 233 -9.68 -4.57 -6.52
CA ASP A 233 -8.83 -5.35 -7.42
C ASP A 233 -8.15 -6.49 -6.64
N LEU A 234 -7.11 -7.10 -7.19
CA LEU A 234 -6.39 -8.20 -6.53
C LEU A 234 -5.76 -7.79 -5.18
N LEU A 235 -5.37 -6.53 -5.01
CA LEU A 235 -4.55 -6.05 -3.90
C LEU A 235 -5.24 -4.97 -3.04
N HIS A 236 -6.23 -4.29 -3.61
CA HIS A 236 -6.89 -3.16 -2.99
C HIS A 236 -8.36 -3.47 -2.70
N ILE A 237 -8.83 -2.88 -1.60
CA ILE A 237 -10.23 -2.85 -1.21
C ILE A 237 -10.93 -1.59 -1.75
N ASN A 238 -12.25 -1.63 -1.80
CA ASN A 238 -13.10 -0.49 -2.15
C ASN A 238 -13.49 0.32 -0.90
N SER A 239 -14.31 1.35 -1.09
CA SER A 239 -14.76 2.22 0.01
C SER A 239 -15.49 1.47 1.12
N ALA A 240 -16.33 0.49 0.78
CA ALA A 240 -17.07 -0.31 1.77
C ALA A 240 -16.13 -1.16 2.65
N GLY A 241 -15.00 -1.61 2.11
CA GLY A 241 -13.95 -2.27 2.88
C GLY A 241 -13.31 -1.33 3.90
N TYR A 242 -12.95 -0.11 3.50
CA TYR A 242 -12.40 0.89 4.42
C TYR A 242 -13.41 1.33 5.48
N GLU A 243 -14.69 1.43 5.14
CA GLU A 243 -15.75 1.69 6.12
C GLU A 243 -15.86 0.58 7.16
N ALA A 244 -15.69 -0.69 6.75
CA ALA A 244 -15.63 -1.80 7.69
C ALA A 244 -14.43 -1.72 8.62
N LEU A 245 -13.25 -1.39 8.10
CA LEU A 245 -12.06 -1.17 8.91
C LEU A 245 -12.21 0.03 9.86
N ASN A 246 -12.84 1.11 9.41
CA ASN A 246 -13.04 2.31 10.22
C ASN A 246 -13.95 2.04 11.43
N ARG A 247 -14.95 1.16 11.31
CA ARG A 247 -15.79 0.80 12.47
C ARG A 247 -14.94 0.22 13.60
N GLU A 248 -14.08 -0.73 13.30
CA GLU A 248 -13.18 -1.35 14.28
C GLU A 248 -12.10 -0.37 14.77
N LEU A 249 -11.50 0.41 13.86
CA LEU A 249 -10.49 1.41 14.21
C LEU A 249 -11.04 2.45 15.19
N VAL A 250 -12.29 2.91 15.00
CA VAL A 250 -12.94 3.85 15.91
C VAL A 250 -13.06 3.26 17.32
N GLU A 251 -13.42 1.98 17.45
CA GLU A 251 -13.49 1.33 18.76
C GLU A 251 -12.12 1.26 19.44
N ILE A 252 -11.06 0.93 18.68
CA ILE A 252 -9.68 0.91 19.18
C ILE A 252 -9.28 2.31 19.68
N LEU A 253 -9.50 3.34 18.87
CA LEU A 253 -9.14 4.72 19.20
C LEU A 253 -9.89 5.24 20.44
N GLN A 254 -11.18 4.93 20.58
CA GLN A 254 -11.95 5.31 21.76
C GLN A 254 -11.47 4.62 23.04
N LYS A 255 -10.95 3.39 22.96
CA LYS A 255 -10.33 2.71 24.11
C LYS A 255 -9.03 3.40 24.53
N ILE A 256 -8.18 3.77 23.57
CA ILE A 256 -6.94 4.52 23.83
C ILE A 256 -7.25 5.87 24.49
N GLU A 257 -8.22 6.63 23.96
CA GLU A 257 -8.59 7.93 24.52
C GLU A 257 -9.08 7.83 25.98
N LYS A 258 -9.84 6.78 26.31
CA LYS A 258 -10.29 6.53 27.69
C LYS A 258 -9.13 6.22 28.64
N GLN A 259 -8.17 5.40 28.20
CA GLN A 259 -6.99 5.04 29.01
C GLN A 259 -6.08 6.25 29.27
N ASN A 260 -5.97 7.18 28.33
CA ASN A 260 -5.16 8.39 28.50
C ASN A 260 -5.81 9.47 29.39
N ARG A 261 -7.11 9.34 29.68
CA ARG A 261 -7.87 10.29 30.53
C ARG A 261 -8.08 9.80 31.97
N SER A 262 -7.83 8.52 32.24
CA SER A 262 -7.91 7.89 33.56
C SER A 262 -6.58 7.91 34.27
#